data_AF-A0A7S0SBM1-F1
#
_entry.id   AF-A0A7S0SBM1-F1
#
_cell.length_a   1.000
_cell.length_b   1.000
_cell.length_c   1.000
_cell.angle_alpha   90.00
_cell.angle_beta   90.00
_cell.angle_gamma   90.00
#
_symmetry.space_group_name_H-M   'P 1'
#
loop_
_entity.id
_entity.type
_entity.pdbx_description
1 polymer ?
#
loop_
_entity_poly.entity_id
_entity_poly.type
_entity_poly.pdbx_seq_one_letter_code
_entity_poly.pdbx_strand_id
1 'polypeptide(L)'
;KLLPPPAKSHYTFNLRDLARVFQGLLRADPKLVGGDKNELFGLWMHENLRVFQDRMVNNEDREWFRDLVDKTAQEKMGAGWTEVVGEGRLIYGDYLIPGADPRIYQRVRDMAQLQRVVEEALEDYNSVTNAPMQLVMFLDAIEHVSRVCRVIRLPLGNALLLGVGGSGRQSLTRLATALEEFELFQIEVAKGYGKNEWRDDLRKVLLMAGSEGKNVVFLFTDTQIVQENFLEDINNIL
;
A
#
# COMPACT_ATOMS: atom_id res chain seq x y z
N LYS A 1 -14.95 -17.49 12.76
CA LYS A 1 -15.91 -16.63 12.02
C LYS A 1 -15.48 -16.31 10.59
N LEU A 2 -14.17 -16.26 10.28
CA LEU A 2 -13.69 -16.16 8.89
C LEU A 2 -13.02 -17.48 8.44
N LEU A 3 -13.80 -18.55 8.31
CA LEU A 3 -13.36 -19.71 7.52
C LEU A 3 -13.62 -19.36 6.05
N PRO A 4 -12.71 -19.61 5.10
CA PRO A 4 -12.88 -19.18 3.72
C PRO A 4 -13.95 -20.02 2.99
N PRO A 5 -15.19 -19.52 2.75
CA PRO A 5 -16.07 -20.12 1.77
C PRO A 5 -15.48 -19.97 0.35
N PRO A 6 -15.97 -20.71 -0.66
CA PRO A 6 -15.55 -20.52 -2.05
C PRO A 6 -15.61 -19.06 -2.51
N ALA A 7 -16.60 -18.29 -2.05
CA ALA A 7 -16.76 -16.87 -2.36
C ALA A 7 -15.72 -15.94 -1.69
N LYS A 8 -15.01 -16.40 -0.65
CA LYS A 8 -14.01 -15.64 0.12
C LYS A 8 -12.75 -16.50 0.33
N SER A 9 -12.33 -17.22 -0.71
CA SER A 9 -11.20 -18.16 -0.66
C SER A 9 -9.87 -17.52 -0.24
N HIS A 10 -9.72 -16.22 -0.51
CA HIS A 10 -8.53 -15.43 -0.16
C HIS A 10 -8.50 -14.97 1.31
N TYR A 11 -9.54 -15.26 2.12
CA TYR A 11 -9.56 -14.98 3.56
C TYR A 11 -8.71 -16.01 4.31
N THR A 12 -7.43 -16.04 3.98
CA THR A 12 -6.42 -16.88 4.64
C THR A 12 -5.60 -15.98 5.55
N PHE A 13 -5.44 -16.42 6.80
CA PHE A 13 -4.72 -15.70 7.82
C PHE A 13 -3.74 -16.64 8.51
N ASN A 14 -2.48 -16.23 8.61
CA ASN A 14 -1.42 -17.03 9.24
C ASN A 14 -0.47 -16.15 10.08
N LEU A 15 0.50 -16.77 10.75
CA LEU A 15 1.43 -16.04 11.63
C LEU A 15 2.29 -14.99 10.90
N ARG A 16 2.47 -15.08 9.57
CA ARG A 16 3.16 -14.05 8.79
C ARG A 16 2.39 -12.74 8.77
N ASP A 17 1.05 -12.81 8.85
CA ASP A 17 0.22 -11.60 8.92
C ASP A 17 0.45 -10.86 10.24
N LEU A 18 0.57 -11.60 11.35
CA LEU A 18 0.96 -10.99 12.63
C LEU A 18 2.35 -10.34 12.53
N ALA A 19 3.32 -11.03 11.91
CA ALA A 19 4.65 -10.48 11.70
C ALA A 19 4.62 -9.18 10.87
N ARG A 20 3.75 -9.09 9.85
CA ARG A 20 3.55 -7.86 9.05
C ARG A 20 2.98 -6.69 9.85
N VAL A 21 2.10 -6.96 10.83
CA VAL A 21 1.63 -5.92 11.76
C VAL A 21 2.81 -5.37 12.56
N PHE A 22 3.62 -6.24 13.16
CA PHE A 22 4.81 -5.81 13.91
C PHE A 22 5.83 -5.09 13.03
N GLN A 23 6.03 -5.55 11.79
CA GLN A 23 6.91 -4.88 10.82
C GLN A 23 6.46 -3.44 10.56
N GLY A 24 5.15 -3.19 10.45
CA GLY A 24 4.60 -1.84 10.35
C GLY A 24 4.78 -1.01 11.62
N LEU A 25 4.53 -1.60 12.80
CA LEU A 25 4.74 -0.93 14.10
C LEU A 25 6.21 -0.49 14.29
N LEU A 26 7.17 -1.30 13.83
CA LEU A 26 8.60 -1.03 13.93
C LEU A 26 9.07 0.13 13.03
N ARG A 27 8.22 0.64 12.13
CA ARG A 27 8.49 1.86 11.35
C ARG A 27 8.19 3.15 12.13
N ALA A 28 7.56 3.05 13.30
CA ALA A 28 7.27 4.22 14.12
C ALA A 28 8.55 4.95 14.55
N ASP A 29 8.53 6.27 14.51
CA ASP A 29 9.54 7.06 15.22
C ASP A 29 9.23 7.03 16.73
N PRO A 30 10.14 6.51 17.59
CA PRO A 30 9.95 6.47 19.03
C PRO A 30 9.66 7.84 19.67
N LYS A 31 10.13 8.94 19.05
CA LYS A 31 9.86 10.30 19.54
C LYS A 31 8.42 10.71 19.33
N LEU A 32 7.78 10.24 18.25
CA LEU A 32 6.38 10.53 17.95
C LEU A 32 5.44 9.67 18.78
N VAL A 33 5.76 8.38 18.96
CA VAL A 33 4.87 7.44 19.69
C VAL A 33 5.16 7.37 21.19
N GLY A 34 6.33 7.83 21.65
CA GLY A 34 6.75 7.69 23.05
C GLY A 34 6.09 8.67 24.02
N GLY A 35 5.54 9.78 23.52
CA GLY A 35 4.93 10.83 24.35
C GLY A 35 3.45 10.57 24.68
N ASP A 36 2.73 9.85 23.82
CA ASP A 36 1.31 9.56 23.98
C ASP A 36 1.02 8.10 23.59
N LYS A 37 0.51 7.32 24.54
CA LYS A 37 0.09 5.93 24.32
C LYS A 37 -0.92 5.79 23.18
N ASN A 38 -1.75 6.82 22.95
CA ASN A 38 -2.77 6.79 21.92
C ASN A 38 -2.16 6.86 20.51
N GLU A 39 -0.96 7.41 20.34
CA GLU A 39 -0.25 7.35 19.04
C GLU A 39 0.18 5.91 18.72
N LEU A 40 0.72 5.20 19.71
CA LEU A 40 1.09 3.80 19.54
C LEU A 40 -0.14 2.92 19.29
N PHE A 41 -1.23 3.16 20.02
CA PHE A 41 -2.49 2.42 19.82
C PHE A 41 -3.10 2.72 18.46
N GLY A 42 -3.07 3.97 18.02
CA GLY A 42 -3.54 4.37 16.69
C GLY A 42 -2.74 3.70 15.59
N LEU A 43 -1.42 3.59 15.75
CA LEU A 43 -0.57 2.89 14.80
C LEU A 43 -0.87 1.39 14.78
N TRP A 44 -1.03 0.77 15.95
CA TRP A 44 -1.44 -0.63 16.05
C TRP A 44 -2.78 -0.89 15.37
N MET A 45 -3.79 -0.04 15.61
CA MET A 45 -5.08 -0.13 14.94
C MET A 45 -4.91 -0.01 13.41
N HIS A 46 -4.14 0.99 12.95
CA HIS A 46 -3.89 1.21 11.53
C HIS A 46 -3.29 -0.03 10.86
N GLU A 47 -2.23 -0.59 11.44
CA GLU A 47 -1.53 -1.76 10.91
C GLU A 47 -2.42 -3.01 10.86
N ASN A 48 -3.28 -3.21 11.87
CA ASN A 48 -4.27 -4.29 11.81
C ASN A 48 -5.27 -4.09 10.67
N LEU A 49 -5.76 -2.87 10.45
CA LEU A 49 -6.65 -2.59 9.31
C LEU A 49 -5.94 -2.83 7.97
N ARG A 50 -4.70 -2.37 7.81
CA ARG A 50 -3.94 -2.54 6.55
C ARG A 50 -3.63 -4.01 6.26
N VAL A 51 -3.29 -4.80 7.28
CA VAL A 51 -2.90 -6.21 7.09
C VAL A 51 -4.11 -7.12 6.89
N PHE A 52 -5.20 -6.89 7.64
CA PHE A 52 -6.35 -7.81 7.68
C PHE A 52 -7.59 -7.25 6.98
N GLN A 53 -8.00 -6.00 7.28
CA GLN A 53 -9.24 -5.42 6.77
C GLN A 53 -9.19 -5.18 5.25
N ASP A 54 -8.03 -4.83 4.69
CA ASP A 54 -7.89 -4.59 3.26
C ASP A 54 -8.18 -5.84 2.39
N ARG A 55 -8.16 -7.05 2.97
CA ARG A 55 -8.57 -8.29 2.26
C ARG A 55 -10.08 -8.48 2.20
N MET A 56 -10.86 -7.66 2.92
CA MET A 56 -12.30 -7.87 3.06
C MET A 56 -13.08 -7.26 1.90
N VAL A 57 -14.00 -8.05 1.35
CA VAL A 57 -14.75 -7.73 0.12
C VAL A 57 -16.00 -6.89 0.36
N ASN A 58 -16.65 -7.03 1.52
CA ASN A 58 -17.93 -6.37 1.81
C ASN A 58 -17.82 -5.48 3.06
N ASN A 59 -18.77 -4.54 3.20
CA ASN A 59 -18.77 -3.60 4.32
C ASN A 59 -19.07 -4.29 5.66
N GLU A 60 -19.92 -5.32 5.66
CA GLU A 60 -20.25 -6.11 6.85
C GLU A 60 -19.02 -6.72 7.50
N ASP A 61 -18.13 -7.36 6.72
CA ASP A 61 -16.89 -7.94 7.23
C ASP A 61 -15.94 -6.85 7.73
N ARG A 62 -15.87 -5.71 7.01
CA ARG A 62 -15.01 -4.57 7.37
C ARG A 62 -15.44 -3.92 8.68
N GLU A 63 -16.74 -3.75 8.89
CA GLU A 63 -17.34 -3.24 10.12
C GLU A 63 -17.10 -4.22 11.27
N TRP A 64 -17.42 -5.51 11.07
CA TRP A 64 -17.14 -6.54 12.06
C TRP A 64 -15.68 -6.55 12.53
N PHE A 65 -14.72 -6.41 11.60
CA PHE A 65 -13.31 -6.38 11.96
C PHE A 65 -12.92 -5.09 12.67
N ARG A 66 -13.49 -3.94 12.28
CA ARG A 66 -13.27 -2.68 12.97
C ARG A 66 -13.76 -2.76 14.41
N ASP A 67 -14.94 -3.34 14.64
CA ASP A 67 -15.50 -3.56 15.97
C ASP A 67 -14.66 -4.53 16.80
N LEU A 68 -14.10 -5.57 16.17
CA LEU A 68 -13.18 -6.49 16.84
C LEU A 68 -11.91 -5.77 17.31
N VAL A 69 -11.32 -4.93 16.45
CA VAL A 69 -10.13 -4.14 16.79
C VAL A 69 -10.45 -3.16 17.92
N ASP A 70 -11.56 -2.42 17.82
CA ASP A 70 -12.00 -1.47 18.84
C ASP A 70 -12.23 -2.14 20.20
N LYS A 71 -13.01 -3.23 20.23
CA LYS A 71 -13.23 -4.03 21.44
C LYS A 71 -11.92 -4.53 22.06
N THR A 72 -11.00 -5.03 21.23
CA THR A 72 -9.70 -5.52 21.71
C THR A 72 -8.87 -4.39 22.31
N ALA A 73 -8.87 -3.21 21.68
CA ALA A 73 -8.17 -2.03 22.17
C ALA A 73 -8.77 -1.55 23.50
N GLN A 74 -10.10 -1.51 23.63
CA GLN A 74 -10.76 -1.18 24.91
C GLN A 74 -10.38 -2.17 26.03
N GLU A 75 -10.43 -3.48 25.74
CA GLU A 75 -10.15 -4.52 26.74
C GLU A 75 -8.68 -4.62 27.15
N LYS A 76 -7.75 -4.43 26.21
CA LYS A 76 -6.30 -4.67 26.44
C LYS A 76 -5.48 -3.40 26.64
N MET A 77 -5.93 -2.31 26.04
CA MET A 77 -5.20 -1.03 26.02
C MET A 77 -5.93 0.07 26.80
N GLY A 78 -7.21 -0.14 27.13
CA GLY A 78 -8.03 0.78 27.92
C GLY A 78 -8.49 2.04 27.18
N ALA A 79 -8.35 2.07 25.84
CA ALA A 79 -8.78 3.17 24.99
C ALA A 79 -9.34 2.61 23.68
N GLY A 80 -10.52 3.09 23.27
CA GLY A 80 -11.20 2.66 22.06
C GLY A 80 -10.94 3.56 20.85
N TRP A 81 -11.58 3.24 19.73
CA TRP A 81 -11.49 3.95 18.46
C TRP A 81 -11.81 5.44 18.63
N THR A 82 -12.90 5.80 19.32
CA THR A 82 -13.30 7.21 19.48
C THR A 82 -12.27 8.02 20.27
N GLU A 83 -11.64 7.42 21.28
CA GLU A 83 -10.61 8.09 22.10
C GLU A 83 -9.29 8.25 21.34
N VAL A 84 -8.89 7.21 20.59
CA VAL A 84 -7.62 7.17 19.88
C VAL A 84 -7.70 7.91 18.53
N VAL A 85 -8.76 7.66 17.78
CA VAL A 85 -8.92 8.10 16.39
C VAL A 85 -9.85 9.31 16.26
N GLY A 86 -10.96 9.32 17.01
CA GLY A 86 -12.06 10.28 16.83
C GLY A 86 -12.96 9.95 15.64
N GLU A 87 -13.58 10.96 15.04
CA GLU A 87 -14.50 10.82 13.90
C GLU A 87 -13.79 10.74 12.52
N GLY A 88 -12.46 10.69 12.52
CA GLY A 88 -11.65 10.78 11.30
C GLY A 88 -11.24 9.44 10.67
N ARG A 89 -10.63 9.54 9.48
CA ARG A 89 -9.92 8.43 8.83
C ARG A 89 -8.57 8.20 9.51
N LEU A 90 -8.19 6.93 9.67
CA LEU A 90 -6.92 6.55 10.28
C LEU A 90 -5.89 6.23 9.19
N ILE A 91 -5.16 7.25 8.74
CA ILE A 91 -4.14 7.16 7.69
C ILE A 91 -2.77 7.44 8.29
N TYR A 92 -1.78 6.67 7.87
CA TYR A 92 -0.37 6.89 8.16
C TYR A 92 0.40 6.96 6.85
N GLY A 93 1.42 7.80 6.82
CA GLY A 93 2.27 8.00 5.65
C GLY A 93 3.57 8.69 6.03
N ASP A 94 4.57 8.56 5.17
CA ASP A 94 5.90 9.17 5.29
C ASP A 94 6.19 10.19 4.17
N TYR A 95 5.16 10.53 3.39
CA TYR A 95 5.21 11.40 2.21
C TYR A 95 4.55 12.77 2.42
N LEU A 96 4.16 13.12 3.66
CA LEU A 96 3.53 14.42 3.96
C LEU A 96 4.48 15.60 3.77
N ILE A 97 5.79 15.37 3.83
CA ILE A 97 6.83 16.37 3.61
C ILE A 97 7.66 15.90 2.41
N PRO A 98 7.40 16.43 1.20
CA PRO A 98 8.16 16.09 0.01
C PRO A 98 9.66 16.34 0.21
N GLY A 99 10.51 15.42 -0.26
CA GLY A 99 11.98 15.53 -0.15
C GLY A 99 12.55 15.42 1.27
N ALA A 100 11.77 15.03 2.28
CA ALA A 100 12.31 14.84 3.63
C ALA A 100 13.32 13.68 3.69
N ASP A 101 14.45 13.92 4.37
CA ASP A 101 15.45 12.89 4.68
C ASP A 101 15.88 13.00 6.16
N PRO A 102 15.53 12.02 7.02
CA PRO A 102 14.75 10.82 6.73
C PRO A 102 13.24 11.12 6.57
N ARG A 103 12.55 10.34 5.73
CA ARG A 103 11.09 10.33 5.70
C ARG A 103 10.52 9.66 6.96
N ILE A 104 9.59 10.33 7.64
CA ILE A 104 9.06 9.89 8.94
C ILE A 104 7.65 9.32 8.78
N TYR A 105 7.47 8.05 9.11
CA TYR A 105 6.17 7.39 9.07
C TYR A 105 5.32 7.84 10.26
N GLN A 106 4.26 8.61 9.98
CA GLN A 106 3.44 9.24 11.00
C GLN A 106 1.97 9.31 10.63
N ARG A 107 1.13 9.59 11.65
CA ARG A 107 -0.30 9.75 11.47
C ARG A 107 -0.62 11.03 10.70
N VAL A 108 -1.50 10.91 9.70
CA VAL A 108 -2.06 12.07 9.00
C VAL A 108 -3.14 12.70 9.88
N ARG A 109 -2.92 13.95 10.30
CA ARG A 109 -3.88 14.74 11.10
C ARG A 109 -4.72 15.70 10.26
N ASP A 110 -4.11 16.31 9.24
CA ASP A 110 -4.78 17.22 8.31
C ASP A 110 -4.99 16.55 6.94
N MET A 111 -6.25 16.20 6.66
CA MET A 111 -6.63 15.58 5.38
C MET A 111 -6.57 16.58 4.22
N ALA A 112 -6.75 17.87 4.47
CA ALA A 112 -6.63 18.90 3.44
C ALA A 112 -5.17 19.11 3.06
N GLN A 113 -4.24 19.05 4.02
CA GLN A 113 -2.81 19.00 3.73
C GLN A 113 -2.45 17.77 2.89
N LEU A 114 -2.91 16.59 3.30
CA LEU A 114 -2.68 15.36 2.56
C LEU A 114 -3.20 15.47 1.11
N GLN A 115 -4.39 16.02 0.91
CA GLN A 115 -4.95 16.23 -0.42
C GLN A 115 -4.06 17.14 -1.27
N ARG A 116 -3.63 18.29 -0.74
CA ARG A 116 -2.73 19.21 -1.46
C ARG A 116 -1.44 18.53 -1.89
N VAL A 117 -0.78 17.80 -0.98
CA VAL A 117 0.48 17.10 -1.27
C VAL A 117 0.30 16.07 -2.39
N VAL A 118 -0.81 15.34 -2.41
CA VAL A 118 -1.08 14.33 -3.43
C VAL A 118 -1.45 14.97 -4.78
N GLU A 119 -2.15 16.10 -4.77
CA GLU A 119 -2.46 16.90 -5.97
C GLU A 119 -1.19 17.52 -6.57
N GLU A 120 -0.33 18.12 -5.74
CA GLU A 120 0.98 18.65 -6.15
C GLU A 120 1.85 17.54 -6.77
N ALA A 121 1.92 16.36 -6.14
CA ALA A 121 2.66 15.22 -6.69
C ALA A 121 2.11 14.72 -8.03
N LEU A 122 0.79 14.84 -8.26
CA LEU A 122 0.16 14.50 -9.54
C LEU A 122 0.52 15.53 -10.62
N GLU A 123 0.54 16.81 -10.27
CA GLU A 123 0.96 17.90 -11.17
C GLU A 123 2.43 17.72 -11.56
N ASP A 124 3.31 17.48 -10.59
CA ASP A 124 4.73 17.23 -10.82
C ASP A 124 4.93 16.02 -11.73
N TYR A 125 4.26 14.90 -11.45
CA TYR A 125 4.30 13.71 -12.30
C TYR A 125 3.88 14.03 -13.74
N ASN A 126 2.78 14.78 -13.91
CA ASN A 126 2.26 15.17 -15.22
C ASN A 126 3.18 16.12 -15.98
N SER A 127 4.01 16.90 -15.28
CA SER A 127 4.95 17.85 -15.89
C SER A 127 6.18 17.17 -16.51
N VAL A 128 6.57 16.00 -15.98
CA VAL A 128 7.79 15.27 -16.41
C VAL A 128 7.51 14.09 -17.35
N THR A 129 6.28 13.58 -17.34
CA THR A 129 5.91 12.38 -18.10
C THR A 129 5.33 12.70 -19.48
N ASN A 130 5.53 11.78 -20.43
CA ASN A 130 4.87 11.83 -21.74
C ASN A 130 3.46 11.19 -21.73
N ALA A 131 3.03 10.62 -20.61
CA ALA A 131 1.73 9.97 -20.44
C ALA A 131 0.99 10.53 -19.19
N PRO A 132 0.47 11.77 -19.28
CA PRO A 132 -0.17 12.43 -18.14
C PRO A 132 -1.45 11.73 -17.71
N MET A 133 -1.74 11.79 -16.41
CA MET A 133 -2.92 11.21 -15.77
C MET A 133 -3.88 12.32 -15.35
N GLN A 134 -5.11 12.27 -15.85
CA GLN A 134 -6.20 13.18 -15.45
C GLN A 134 -7.00 12.56 -14.30
N LEU A 135 -6.42 12.56 -13.10
CA LEU A 135 -7.06 12.03 -11.90
C LEU A 135 -7.73 13.15 -11.12
N VAL A 136 -8.92 12.87 -10.57
CA VAL A 136 -9.58 13.73 -9.59
C VAL A 136 -9.35 13.12 -8.22
N MET A 137 -8.66 13.85 -7.34
CA MET A 137 -8.26 13.34 -6.03
C MET A 137 -9.32 13.62 -4.97
N PHE A 138 -10.18 12.63 -4.73
CA PHE A 138 -11.08 12.58 -3.57
C PHE A 138 -10.49 11.70 -2.47
N LEU A 139 -11.02 11.82 -1.25
CA LEU A 139 -10.46 11.17 -0.05
C LEU A 139 -10.28 9.64 -0.19
N ASP A 140 -11.20 8.94 -0.86
CA ASP A 140 -11.05 7.49 -1.05
C ASP A 140 -9.92 7.14 -2.04
N ALA A 141 -9.73 7.94 -3.10
CA ALA A 141 -8.60 7.77 -4.01
C ALA A 141 -7.27 8.01 -3.29
N ILE A 142 -7.21 9.06 -2.45
CA ILE A 142 -6.05 9.37 -1.60
C ILE A 142 -5.77 8.22 -0.61
N GLU A 143 -6.81 7.63 -0.01
CA GLU A 143 -6.63 6.45 0.83
C GLU A 143 -6.02 5.28 0.07
N HIS A 144 -6.47 5.03 -1.16
CA HIS A 144 -5.90 3.97 -2.00
C HIS A 144 -4.42 4.23 -2.34
N VAL A 145 -4.06 5.47 -2.68
CA VAL A 145 -2.65 5.88 -2.84
C VAL A 145 -1.86 5.61 -1.56
N SER A 146 -2.39 6.03 -0.41
CA SER A 146 -1.77 5.84 0.91
C SER A 146 -1.53 4.36 1.23
N ARG A 147 -2.47 3.47 0.86
CA ARG A 147 -2.32 2.02 1.02
C ARG A 147 -1.19 1.47 0.15
N VAL A 148 -1.07 1.93 -1.10
CA VAL A 148 0.01 1.51 -2.00
C VAL A 148 1.36 2.00 -1.48
N CYS A 149 1.47 3.28 -1.10
CA CYS A 149 2.64 3.88 -0.45
C CYS A 149 3.12 3.04 0.75
N ARG A 150 2.19 2.68 1.64
CA ARG A 150 2.49 1.83 2.81
C ARG A 150 3.06 0.47 2.41
N VAL A 151 2.55 -0.16 1.35
CA VAL A 151 3.03 -1.48 0.92
C VAL A 151 4.40 -1.40 0.24
N ILE A 152 4.63 -0.46 -0.68
CA ILE A 152 5.90 -0.38 -1.41
C ILE A 152 7.07 0.02 -0.51
N ARG A 153 6.79 0.73 0.59
CA ARG A 153 7.79 1.07 1.62
C ARG A 153 8.18 -0.08 2.53
N LEU A 154 7.44 -1.18 2.55
CA LEU A 154 7.82 -2.33 3.35
C LEU A 154 8.88 -3.17 2.65
N PRO A 155 9.87 -3.69 3.39
CA PRO A 155 10.81 -4.64 2.80
C PRO A 155 10.05 -5.90 2.39
N LEU A 156 10.30 -6.34 1.15
CA LEU A 156 9.57 -7.43 0.47
C LEU A 156 8.05 -7.15 0.32
N GLY A 157 7.67 -5.87 0.25
CA GLY A 157 6.30 -5.44 0.06
C GLY A 157 5.74 -5.80 -1.31
N ASN A 158 4.60 -6.48 -1.34
CA ASN A 158 3.84 -6.77 -2.56
C ASN A 158 2.34 -6.61 -2.32
N ALA A 159 1.59 -6.23 -3.36
CA ALA A 159 0.15 -6.05 -3.31
C ALA A 159 -0.50 -6.61 -4.57
N LEU A 160 -1.59 -7.37 -4.39
CA LEU A 160 -2.51 -7.73 -5.47
C LEU A 160 -3.70 -6.76 -5.45
N LEU A 161 -3.80 -5.91 -6.47
CA LEU A 161 -4.85 -4.90 -6.57
C LEU A 161 -6.07 -5.44 -7.31
N LEU A 162 -7.12 -5.79 -6.57
CA LEU A 162 -8.39 -6.28 -7.12
C LEU A 162 -9.41 -5.16 -7.23
N GLY A 163 -10.12 -5.10 -8.35
CA GLY A 163 -11.13 -4.09 -8.62
C GLY A 163 -11.70 -4.22 -10.03
N VAL A 164 -12.83 -3.56 -10.28
CA VAL A 164 -13.42 -3.48 -11.62
C VAL A 164 -12.54 -2.63 -12.55
N GLY A 165 -12.67 -2.82 -13.86
CA GLY A 165 -12.03 -1.94 -14.85
C GLY A 165 -12.41 -0.47 -14.62
N GLY A 166 -11.47 0.45 -14.81
CA GLY A 166 -11.69 1.88 -14.59
C GLY A 166 -11.57 2.38 -13.14
N SER A 167 -11.32 1.50 -12.16
CA SER A 167 -11.11 1.86 -10.75
C SER A 167 -9.79 2.61 -10.46
N GLY A 168 -8.99 2.92 -11.47
CA GLY A 168 -7.75 3.69 -11.33
C GLY A 168 -6.55 2.92 -10.77
N ARG A 169 -6.62 1.60 -10.54
CA ARG A 169 -5.55 0.78 -9.93
C ARG A 169 -4.14 1.06 -10.48
N GLN A 170 -3.99 1.08 -11.81
CA GLN A 170 -2.70 1.38 -12.45
C GLN A 170 -2.29 2.83 -12.16
N SER A 171 -3.15 3.79 -12.45
CA SER A 171 -2.87 5.22 -12.29
C SER A 171 -2.53 5.62 -10.85
N LEU A 172 -3.28 5.10 -9.87
CA LEU A 172 -3.01 5.32 -8.45
C LEU A 172 -1.69 4.67 -7.99
N THR A 173 -1.32 3.53 -8.58
CA THR A 173 -0.02 2.89 -8.30
C THR A 173 1.13 3.72 -8.89
N ARG A 174 0.99 4.26 -10.10
CA ARG A 174 2.00 5.17 -10.68
C ARG A 174 2.17 6.42 -9.83
N LEU A 175 1.06 7.02 -9.38
CA LEU A 175 1.08 8.18 -8.50
C LEU A 175 1.73 7.86 -7.16
N ALA A 176 1.37 6.75 -6.51
CA ALA A 176 2.00 6.33 -5.25
C ALA A 176 3.51 6.08 -5.41
N THR A 177 3.92 5.49 -6.52
CA THR A 177 5.34 5.23 -6.84
C THR A 177 6.10 6.55 -7.01
N ALA A 178 5.52 7.52 -7.72
CA ALA A 178 6.11 8.86 -7.87
C ALA A 178 6.18 9.62 -6.54
N LEU A 179 5.12 9.55 -5.73
CA LEU A 179 5.05 10.17 -4.40
C LEU A 179 6.12 9.63 -3.45
N GLU A 180 6.46 8.34 -3.57
CA GLU A 180 7.55 7.72 -2.82
C GLU A 180 8.94 7.91 -3.41
N GLU A 181 9.07 8.57 -4.58
CA GLU A 181 10.31 8.73 -5.33
C GLU A 181 10.94 7.38 -5.73
N PHE A 182 10.10 6.39 -6.06
CA PHE A 182 10.55 5.08 -6.53
C PHE A 182 10.53 5.04 -8.07
N GLU A 183 11.38 4.23 -8.66
CA GLU A 183 11.38 3.96 -10.09
C GLU A 183 10.23 3.01 -10.44
N LEU A 184 9.36 3.40 -11.37
CA LEU A 184 8.30 2.53 -11.87
C LEU A 184 8.82 1.73 -13.06
N PHE A 185 8.81 0.40 -12.96
CA PHE A 185 9.05 -0.47 -14.10
C PHE A 185 7.77 -1.20 -14.50
N GLN A 186 7.38 -1.07 -15.77
CA GLN A 186 6.24 -1.75 -16.34
C GLN A 186 6.65 -2.36 -17.68
N ILE A 187 6.28 -3.63 -17.91
CA ILE A 187 6.61 -4.31 -19.17
C ILE A 187 5.74 -3.82 -20.34
N GLU A 188 6.30 -3.81 -21.53
CA GLU A 188 5.57 -3.53 -22.77
C GLU A 188 5.46 -4.80 -23.60
N VAL A 189 4.25 -5.36 -23.65
CA VAL A 189 4.00 -6.59 -24.41
C VAL A 189 3.78 -6.24 -25.88
N ALA A 190 4.82 -6.46 -26.69
CA ALA A 190 4.76 -6.34 -28.15
C ALA A 190 4.40 -7.67 -28.83
N LYS A 191 4.12 -7.63 -30.13
CA LYS A 191 3.89 -8.85 -30.92
C LYS A 191 5.15 -9.72 -30.91
N GLY A 192 5.03 -10.95 -30.40
CA GLY A 192 6.15 -11.88 -30.26
C GLY A 192 6.81 -11.88 -28.88
N TYR A 193 6.32 -11.09 -27.92
CA TYR A 193 6.79 -11.12 -26.54
C TYR A 193 6.56 -12.51 -25.93
N GLY A 194 7.64 -13.16 -25.52
CA GLY A 194 7.62 -14.50 -24.95
C GLY A 194 8.51 -14.62 -23.72
N LYS A 195 8.94 -15.85 -23.45
CA LYS A 195 9.69 -16.21 -22.25
C LYS A 195 11.08 -15.55 -22.19
N ASN A 196 11.71 -15.32 -23.33
CA ASN A 196 13.05 -14.74 -23.37
C ASN A 196 13.01 -13.26 -23.02
N GLU A 197 12.09 -12.51 -23.64
CA GLU A 197 11.86 -11.08 -23.40
C GLU A 197 11.44 -10.85 -21.94
N TRP A 198 10.54 -11.67 -21.42
CA TRP A 198 10.15 -11.67 -20.00
C TRP A 198 11.33 -11.83 -19.05
N ARG A 199 12.21 -12.80 -19.30
CA ARG A 199 13.39 -13.02 -18.45
C ARG A 199 14.39 -11.90 -18.56
N ASP A 200 14.51 -11.26 -19.72
CA ASP A 200 15.36 -10.10 -19.90
C ASP A 200 14.81 -8.87 -19.15
N ASP A 201 13.49 -8.66 -19.15
CA ASP A 201 12.86 -7.59 -18.37
C ASP A 201 12.96 -7.84 -16.86
N LEU A 202 12.72 -9.07 -16.40
CA LEU A 202 12.98 -9.43 -14.99
C LEU A 202 14.45 -9.21 -14.61
N ARG A 203 15.39 -9.56 -15.49
CA ARG A 203 16.82 -9.30 -15.25
C ARG A 203 17.08 -7.80 -15.08
N LYS A 204 16.50 -6.94 -15.91
CA LYS A 204 16.65 -5.47 -15.78
C LYS A 204 16.14 -4.98 -14.43
N VAL A 205 14.93 -5.39 -14.02
CA VAL A 205 14.34 -5.01 -12.73
C VAL A 205 15.24 -5.44 -11.57
N LEU A 206 15.72 -6.69 -11.60
CA LEU A 206 16.60 -7.23 -10.56
C LEU A 206 17.96 -6.52 -10.52
N LEU A 207 18.51 -6.10 -11.67
CA LEU A 207 19.75 -5.34 -11.72
C LEU A 207 19.56 -3.91 -11.19
N MET A 208 18.46 -3.24 -11.53
CA MET A 208 18.14 -1.92 -10.99
C MET A 208 17.99 -1.94 -9.47
N ALA A 209 17.23 -2.91 -8.93
CA ALA A 209 17.00 -3.03 -7.51
C ALA A 209 18.24 -3.54 -6.75
N GLY A 210 18.92 -4.55 -7.29
CA GLY A 210 20.03 -5.23 -6.62
C GLY A 210 21.39 -4.56 -6.83
N SER A 211 21.76 -4.30 -8.09
CA SER A 211 23.10 -3.82 -8.44
C SER A 211 23.21 -2.29 -8.40
N GLU A 212 22.17 -1.57 -8.83
CA GLU A 212 22.16 -0.09 -8.81
C GLU A 212 21.65 0.47 -7.47
N GLY A 213 21.03 -0.39 -6.63
CA GLY A 213 20.50 0.01 -5.33
C GLY A 213 19.31 0.97 -5.41
N LYS A 214 18.59 0.98 -6.53
CA LYS A 214 17.41 1.84 -6.71
C LYS A 214 16.18 1.20 -6.07
N ASN A 215 15.31 2.02 -5.50
CA ASN A 215 13.99 1.57 -5.08
C ASN A 215 13.09 1.44 -6.31
N VAL A 216 12.65 0.23 -6.64
CA VAL A 216 11.88 -0.05 -7.87
C VAL A 216 10.53 -0.67 -7.51
N VAL A 217 9.47 -0.18 -8.14
CA VAL A 217 8.14 -0.81 -8.16
C VAL A 217 7.92 -1.50 -9.49
N PHE A 218 7.75 -2.81 -9.46
CA PHE A 218 7.36 -3.59 -10.62
C PHE A 218 5.83 -3.62 -10.76
N LEU A 219 5.28 -2.90 -11.74
CA LEU A 219 3.85 -2.87 -12.03
C LEU A 219 3.50 -3.89 -13.11
N PHE A 220 2.78 -4.94 -12.71
CA PHE A 220 2.38 -6.05 -13.58
C PHE A 220 0.86 -6.20 -13.62
N THR A 221 0.30 -6.25 -14.83
CA THR A 221 -1.14 -6.23 -15.07
C THR A 221 -1.62 -7.56 -15.66
N ASP A 222 -2.91 -7.85 -15.53
CA ASP A 222 -3.53 -9.05 -16.11
C ASP A 222 -3.37 -9.12 -17.63
N THR A 223 -3.51 -7.99 -18.32
CA THR A 223 -3.29 -7.88 -19.78
C THR A 223 -1.86 -8.18 -20.22
N GLN A 224 -0.89 -8.17 -19.30
CA GLN A 224 0.51 -8.44 -19.56
C GLN A 224 0.89 -9.93 -19.35
N ILE A 225 -0.03 -10.75 -18.83
CA ILE A 225 0.17 -12.18 -18.62
C ILE A 225 -0.06 -12.92 -19.95
N VAL A 226 1.00 -13.06 -20.74
CA VAL A 226 0.95 -13.80 -22.01
C VAL A 226 1.03 -15.32 -21.80
N GLN A 227 1.79 -15.75 -20.79
CA GLN A 227 2.01 -17.16 -20.44
C GLN A 227 1.89 -17.35 -18.93
N GLU A 228 1.31 -18.47 -18.50
CA GLU A 228 1.11 -18.77 -17.07
C GLU A 228 2.44 -18.85 -16.28
N ASN A 229 3.51 -19.27 -16.94
CA ASN A 229 4.85 -19.35 -16.36
C ASN A 229 5.40 -18.01 -15.86
N PHE A 230 4.88 -16.86 -16.32
CA PHE A 230 5.28 -15.55 -15.81
C PHE A 230 4.93 -15.42 -14.33
N LEU A 231 3.77 -15.93 -13.92
CA LEU A 231 3.34 -15.91 -12.52
C LEU A 231 4.20 -16.83 -11.64
N GLU A 232 4.68 -17.95 -12.18
CA GLU A 232 5.61 -18.84 -11.47
C GLU A 232 6.94 -18.13 -11.19
N ASP A 233 7.49 -17.42 -12.19
CA ASP A 233 8.72 -16.64 -12.03
C ASP A 233 8.55 -15.53 -10.98
N ILE A 234 7.42 -14.79 -10.97
CA ILE A 234 7.13 -13.79 -9.93
C ILE A 234 7.00 -14.43 -8.55
N ASN A 235 6.33 -15.58 -8.44
CA ASN A 235 6.18 -16.27 -7.16
C ASN A 235 7.52 -16.78 -6.58
N ASN A 236 8.52 -17.04 -7.42
CA ASN A 236 9.87 -17.40 -6.95
C ASN A 236 10.68 -16.19 -6.46
N ILE A 237 10.31 -14.97 -6.86
CA ILE A 237 10.95 -13.73 -6.41
C ILE A 237 10.38 -13.27 -5.06
N LEU A 238 9.09 -13.52 -4.82
CA LEU A 238 8.36 -13.14 -3.61
C LEU A 238 8.58 -14.11 -2.43
#